data_AF-A0A142XCS0-F1
#
_entry.id   AF-A0A142XCS0-F1
#
_cell.length_a   1.000
_cell.length_b   1.000
_cell.length_c   1.000
_cell.angle_alpha   90.00
_cell.angle_beta   90.00
_cell.angle_gamma   90.00
#
_symmetry.space_group_name_H-M   'P 1'
#
loop_
_entity.id
_entity.type
_entity.pdbx_description
1 polymer ?
#
loop_
_entity_poly.entity_id
_entity_poly.type
_entity_poly.pdbx_seq_one_letter_code
_entity_poly.pdbx_strand_id
1 'polypeptide(L)' 'MQPLSPLAQKEHTNPNWELLRRLGWSVANISGAYCVAWRGRDEVVFEWRSDGWHRLGGTGAPEEV' A
#
# COMPACT_ATOMS: atom_id res chain seq x y z
N MET A 1 -22.71 29.44 16.81
CA MET A 1 -21.28 29.09 16.65
C MET A 1 -21.15 27.57 16.74
N GLN A 2 -21.30 26.86 15.63
CA GLN A 2 -20.97 25.43 15.56
C GLN A 2 -19.60 25.30 14.92
N PRO A 3 -18.61 24.63 15.53
CA PRO A 3 -17.42 24.24 14.81
C PRO A 3 -17.72 22.92 14.08
N LEU A 4 -18.01 23.00 12.78
CA LEU A 4 -18.01 21.83 11.90
C LEU A 4 -16.60 21.71 11.27
N SER A 5 -15.83 20.77 11.83
CA SER A 5 -14.81 19.86 11.26
C SER A 5 -13.83 20.34 10.16
N PRO A 6 -12.54 20.01 10.28
CA PRO A 6 -11.77 19.60 9.09
C PRO A 6 -10.90 18.35 9.29
N LEU A 7 -11.09 17.58 10.36
CA LEU A 7 -10.65 16.20 10.33
C LEU A 7 -11.80 15.40 9.71
N ALA A 8 -11.94 15.55 8.39
CA ALA A 8 -12.26 14.40 7.57
C ALA A 8 -11.23 13.36 8.02
N GLN A 9 -11.65 12.52 8.97
CA GLN A 9 -11.01 11.27 9.30
C GLN A 9 -10.85 10.67 7.91
N LYS A 10 -9.65 10.79 7.32
CA LYS A 10 -9.35 10.20 6.01
C LYS A 10 -9.89 8.82 6.20
N GLU A 11 -10.98 8.45 5.53
CA GLU A 11 -11.50 7.12 5.69
C GLU A 11 -10.30 6.26 5.32
N HIS A 12 -9.74 5.57 6.31
CA HIS A 12 -8.64 4.67 6.07
C HIS A 12 -9.32 3.61 5.21
N THR A 13 -9.31 3.83 3.89
CA THR A 13 -9.86 2.91 2.93
C THR A 13 -9.25 1.58 3.30
N ASN A 14 -10.06 0.54 3.45
CA ASN A 14 -9.51 -0.74 3.84
C ASN A 14 -8.47 -1.16 2.79
N PRO A 15 -7.30 -1.66 3.19
CA PRO A 15 -6.26 -2.00 2.23
C PRO A 15 -6.74 -3.04 1.23
N ASN A 16 -6.58 -2.76 -0.07
CA ASN A 16 -7.06 -3.65 -1.12
C ASN A 16 -5.96 -4.60 -1.62
N TRP A 17 -5.83 -5.75 -0.99
CA TRP A 17 -4.83 -6.77 -1.34
C TRP A 17 -5.02 -7.35 -2.75
N GLU A 18 -6.24 -7.34 -3.28
CA GLU A 18 -6.52 -7.84 -4.62
C GLU A 18 -5.82 -7.01 -5.69
N LEU A 19 -5.60 -5.71 -5.44
CA LEU A 19 -4.89 -4.84 -6.37
C LEU A 19 -3.44 -5.31 -6.55
N LEU A 20 -2.75 -5.66 -5.47
CA LEU A 20 -1.40 -6.25 -5.54
C LEU A 20 -1.41 -7.59 -6.27
N ARG A 21 -2.36 -8.47 -5.97
CA ARG A 21 -2.49 -9.78 -6.64
C ARG A 21 -2.71 -9.65 -8.15
N ARG A 22 -3.57 -8.73 -8.57
CA ARG A 22 -3.82 -8.43 -10.00
C ARG A 22 -2.58 -7.91 -10.72
N LEU A 23 -1.70 -7.20 -9.99
CA LEU A 23 -0.41 -6.72 -10.48
C LEU A 23 0.70 -7.79 -10.43
N GLY A 24 0.37 -9.03 -10.06
CA GLY A 24 1.31 -10.15 -10.00
C GLY A 24 2.12 -10.24 -8.71
N TRP A 25 1.75 -9.49 -7.68
CA TRP A 25 2.39 -9.56 -6.36
C TRP A 25 1.72 -10.58 -5.45
N SER A 26 2.54 -11.39 -4.79
CA SER A 26 2.14 -12.31 -3.73
C SER A 26 2.33 -11.63 -2.37
N VAL A 27 1.23 -11.26 -1.71
CA VAL A 27 1.25 -10.66 -0.37
C VAL A 27 1.59 -11.72 0.68
N ALA A 28 2.66 -11.51 1.44
CA ALA A 28 3.18 -12.50 2.41
C ALA A 28 2.97 -12.08 3.88
N ASN A 29 3.14 -10.80 4.22
CA ASN A 29 2.99 -10.30 5.59
C ASN A 29 2.19 -8.99 5.59
N ILE A 30 1.26 -8.84 6.53
CA ILE A 30 0.33 -7.71 6.64
C ILE A 30 0.39 -7.16 8.07
N SER A 31 0.66 -5.86 8.17
CA SER A 31 0.73 -5.12 9.42
C SER A 31 -0.01 -3.78 9.27
N GLY A 32 -1.31 -3.77 9.55
CA GLY A 32 -2.14 -2.58 9.44
C GLY A 32 -2.23 -2.06 8.00
N ALA A 33 -1.73 -0.85 7.77
CA ALA A 33 -1.64 -0.25 6.42
C ALA A 33 -0.43 -0.73 5.62
N TYR A 34 0.44 -1.57 6.19
CA TYR A 34 1.67 -2.02 5.54
C TYR A 34 1.57 -3.48 5.12
N CYS A 35 2.22 -3.84 4.02
CA CYS A 35 2.46 -5.23 3.69
C CYS A 35 3.77 -5.48 2.96
N VAL A 36 4.29 -6.68 3.13
CA VAL A 36 5.38 -7.23 2.31
C VAL A 36 4.76 -8.07 1.20
N ALA A 37 5.15 -7.79 -0.03
CA ALA A 37 4.73 -8.56 -1.19
C ALA A 37 5.91 -8.93 -2.08
N TRP A 38 5.77 -10.06 -2.77
CA TRP A 38 6.82 -10.68 -3.58
C TRP A 38 6.40 -10.78 -5.03
N ARG A 39 7.33 -10.55 -5.95
CA ARG A 39 7.14 -10.82 -7.38
C ARG A 39 8.40 -11.50 -7.91
N GLY A 40 8.35 -12.83 -8.07
CA GLY A 40 9.52 -13.61 -8.42
C GLY A 40 10.58 -13.55 -7.32
N ARG A 41 11.71 -12.89 -7.57
CA ARG A 41 12.79 -12.66 -6.59
C ARG A 41 12.73 -11.28 -5.92
N ASP A 42 11.83 -10.42 -6.39
CA ASP A 42 11.66 -9.08 -5.85
C ASP A 42 10.84 -9.12 -4.57
N GLU A 43 11.34 -8.55 -3.49
CA GLU A 43 10.63 -8.34 -2.22
C GLU A 43 10.38 -6.84 -2.06
N VAL A 44 9.12 -6.45 -1.83
CA VAL A 44 8.75 -5.04 -1.72
C VAL A 44 7.80 -4.82 -0.56
N VAL A 45 8.11 -3.78 0.21
CA VAL A 45 7.21 -3.24 1.24
C VAL A 45 6.32 -2.18 0.61
N PHE A 46 5.01 -2.34 0.78
CA PHE A 46 4.00 -1.38 0.38
C PHE A 46 3.30 -0.78 1.60
N GLU A 47 2.92 0.48 1.49
CA GLU A 47 2.03 1.20 2.39
C GLU A 47 0.73 1.53 1.66
N TRP A 48 -0.40 1.25 2.29
CA TRP A 48 -1.71 1.67 1.85
C TRP A 48 -1.93 3.12 2.28
N ARG A 49 -2.10 4.00 1.29
CA ARG A 49 -2.47 5.39 1.48
C ARG A 49 -3.84 5.63 0.85
N SER A 50 -4.30 6.87 0.99
CA SER A 50 -5.60 7.33 0.46
C SER A 50 -5.80 7.06 -1.04
N ASP A 51 -4.70 6.99 -1.81
CA ASP A 51 -4.70 6.81 -3.27
C ASP A 51 -4.35 5.37 -3.70
N GLY A 52 -4.05 4.46 -2.75
CA GLY A 52 -3.73 3.06 -3.02
C GLY A 52 -2.40 2.59 -2.44
N TRP A 53 -1.78 1.59 -3.08
CA TRP A 53 -0.52 1.00 -2.65
C TRP A 53 0.68 1.85 -3.09
N HIS A 54 1.45 2.33 -2.13
CA HIS A 54 2.71 3.04 -2.35
C HIS A 54 3.88 2.15 -1.96
N ARG A 55 4.87 2.09 -2.83
CA ARG A 55 6.11 1.36 -2.58
C ARG A 55 6.99 2.14 -1.59
N LEU A 56 7.43 1.51 -0.51
CA LEU A 56 8.32 2.12 0.48
C LEU A 56 9.78 1.73 0.28
N GLY A 57 10.03 0.51 -0.22
CA GLY A 57 11.38 -0.01 -0.39
C GLY A 57 11.39 -1.51 -0.62
N GLY A 58 12.54 -2.04 -0.96
CA GLY A 58 12.74 -3.48 -1.17
C GLY A 58 13.66 -3.79 -2.36
N THR A 59 14.04 -5.05 -2.48
CA THR A 59 14.87 -5.57 -3.58
C THR A 59 14.00 -5.73 -4.83
N GLY A 60 14.34 -4.97 -5.87
CA GLY A 60 13.70 -5.00 -7.18
C GLY A 60 13.63 -3.59 -7.74
N ALA A 61 14.66 -3.11 -8.43
CA ALA A 61 14.81 -1.69 -8.76
C ALA A 61 13.51 -1.04 -9.30
N PRO A 62 13.17 0.21 -8.91
CA PRO A 62 12.44 1.04 -9.85
C PRO A 62 13.39 1.21 -11.04
N GLU A 63 13.12 0.57 -12.17
CA GLU A 63 13.69 1.02 -13.43
C GLU A 63 13.07 2.39 -13.71
N GLU A 64 13.70 3.44 -13.18
CA GLU A 64 13.54 4.79 -13.71
C GLU A 64 14.22 4.80 -15.08
N VAL A 65 13.40 4.87 -16.14
CA VAL A 65 13.83 5.14 -17.52
C VAL A 65 13.89 6.64 -17.78
#